data_AF-A0A522U3M9-F1
#
_entry.id   AF-A0A522U3M9-F1
#
_cell.length_a   1.000
_cell.length_b   1.000
_cell.length_c   1.000
_cell.angle_alpha   90.00
_cell.angle_beta   90.00
_cell.angle_gamma   90.00
#
_symmetry.space_group_name_H-M   'P 1'
#
loop_
_entity.id
_entity.type
_entity.pdbx_description
1 polymer ?
#
loop_
_entity_poly.entity_id
_entity_poly.type
_entity_poly.pdbx_seq_one_letter_code
_entity_poly.pdbx_strand_id
1 'polypeptide(L)'
;MPVRGVRGATTATANTTEAITDATEELLRELVRLNDLDPAEICFAYFTTTRDLTAEFPAFAARKLGWLDVPLLCGHDMDVRPPNPRGVPMCVRILLLYNTSRPQSAMRFAYLRGAQAIKVDLDYLRGSLTP
;
A
#
# COMPACT_ATOMS: atom_id res chain seq x y z
N MET A 1 -16.29 -13.70 -11.03
CA MET A 1 -15.12 -13.87 -10.15
C MET A 1 -15.20 -12.82 -9.04
N PRO A 2 -14.93 -13.15 -7.77
CA PRO A 2 -14.92 -12.16 -6.69
C PRO A 2 -13.76 -11.16 -6.82
N VAL A 3 -13.90 -10.00 -6.19
CA VAL A 3 -12.84 -9.01 -6.04
C VAL A 3 -12.28 -9.07 -4.61
N ARG A 4 -10.96 -8.92 -4.45
CA ARG A 4 -10.26 -8.90 -3.17
C ARG A 4 -9.41 -7.66 -3.02
N GLY A 5 -9.40 -7.10 -1.81
CA GLY A 5 -8.50 -6.01 -1.45
C GLY A 5 -7.13 -6.55 -1.01
N VAL A 6 -6.06 -5.99 -1.56
CA VAL A 6 -4.68 -6.24 -1.11
C VAL A 6 -4.10 -4.91 -0.60
N ARG A 7 -3.69 -4.90 0.67
CA ARG A 7 -3.16 -3.71 1.34
C ARG A 7 -1.64 -3.69 1.37
N GLY A 8 -1.08 -2.51 1.10
CA GLY A 8 0.32 -2.19 1.30
C GLY A 8 0.52 -0.88 2.04
N ALA A 9 1.60 -0.75 2.79
CA ALA A 9 2.08 0.52 3.31
C ALA A 9 3.62 0.52 3.46
N THR A 10 4.24 1.68 3.23
CA THR A 10 5.68 1.90 3.36
C THR A 10 5.96 3.36 3.72
N THR A 11 7.20 3.69 4.05
CA THR A 11 7.62 5.08 4.28
C THR A 11 8.75 5.49 3.34
N ALA A 12 8.62 6.68 2.74
CA ALA A 12 9.70 7.31 2.00
C ALA A 12 10.75 7.85 2.98
N THR A 13 12.02 7.89 2.57
CA THR A 13 13.13 8.40 3.39
C THR A 13 13.21 9.93 3.39
N ALA A 14 12.65 10.57 2.36
CA ALA A 14 12.58 12.02 2.20
C ALA A 14 11.40 12.40 1.28
N ASN A 15 11.03 13.69 1.26
CA ASN A 15 10.05 14.22 0.30
C ASN A 15 10.76 14.57 -1.01
N THR A 16 11.25 13.56 -1.72
CA THR A 16 11.83 13.69 -3.06
C THR A 16 11.20 12.68 -4.01
N THR A 17 11.28 12.95 -5.32
CA THR A 17 10.75 12.08 -6.36
C THR A 17 11.32 10.68 -6.28
N GLU A 18 12.63 10.57 -6.08
CA GLU A 18 13.35 9.29 -5.98
C GLU A 18 12.89 8.52 -4.74
N ALA A 19 12.86 9.16 -3.58
CA ALA A 19 12.50 8.49 -2.32
C ALA A 19 11.06 7.97 -2.30
N ILE A 20 10.11 8.72 -2.88
CA ILE A 20 8.70 8.31 -3.01
C ILE A 20 8.58 7.16 -4.01
N THR A 21 9.23 7.29 -5.17
CA THR A 21 9.16 6.29 -6.24
C THR A 21 9.78 4.97 -5.80
N ASP A 22 10.98 5.00 -5.21
CA ASP A 22 11.70 3.79 -4.79
C ASP A 22 10.97 3.05 -3.66
N ALA A 23 10.44 3.77 -2.67
CA ALA A 23 9.64 3.17 -1.61
C ALA A 23 8.37 2.52 -2.16
N THR A 24 7.70 3.18 -3.11
CA THR A 24 6.47 2.66 -3.72
C THR A 24 6.75 1.45 -4.62
N GLU A 25 7.84 1.49 -5.39
CA GLU A 25 8.26 0.38 -6.25
C GLU A 25 8.61 -0.88 -5.42
N GLU A 26 9.38 -0.72 -4.34
CA GLU A 26 9.68 -1.79 -3.38
C GLU A 26 8.39 -2.42 -2.84
N LEU A 27 7.44 -1.58 -2.39
CA LEU A 27 6.16 -2.05 -1.87
C LEU A 27 5.35 -2.82 -2.91
N LEU A 28 5.24 -2.31 -4.13
CA LEU A 28 4.50 -2.98 -5.22
C LEU A 28 5.13 -4.33 -5.57
N ARG A 29 6.46 -4.41 -5.69
CA ARG A 29 7.18 -5.66 -5.96
C ARG A 29 6.92 -6.70 -4.87
N GLU A 30 6.92 -6.28 -3.61
CA GLU A 30 6.63 -7.18 -2.49
C GLU A 30 5.17 -7.66 -2.51
N LEU A 31 4.21 -6.79 -2.81
CA LEU A 31 2.80 -7.17 -2.93
C LEU A 31 2.57 -8.20 -4.06
N VAL A 32 3.21 -7.98 -5.22
CA VAL A 32 3.21 -8.92 -6.34
C VAL A 32 3.79 -10.26 -5.90
N ARG A 33 4.98 -10.27 -5.27
CA ARG A 33 5.64 -11.49 -4.81
C ARG A 33 4.84 -12.27 -3.78
N LEU A 34 4.22 -11.59 -2.81
CA LEU A 34 3.46 -12.22 -1.72
C LEU A 34 2.13 -12.84 -2.18
N ASN A 35 1.56 -12.34 -3.27
CA ASN A 35 0.24 -12.74 -3.73
C ASN A 35 0.25 -13.41 -5.10
N ASP A 36 1.38 -13.44 -5.80
CA ASP A 36 1.49 -13.90 -7.19
C ASP A 36 0.49 -13.14 -8.09
N LEU A 37 0.60 -11.80 -8.07
CA LEU A 37 -0.34 -10.93 -8.78
C LEU A 37 0.01 -10.85 -10.27
N ASP A 38 -0.98 -11.09 -11.11
CA ASP A 38 -0.94 -10.72 -12.52
C ASP A 38 -1.49 -9.28 -12.70
N PRO A 39 -0.70 -8.33 -13.23
CA PRO A 39 -1.20 -6.98 -13.52
C PRO A 39 -2.48 -6.94 -14.35
N ALA A 40 -2.72 -7.92 -15.24
CA ALA A 40 -3.93 -8.01 -16.05
C ALA A 40 -5.21 -8.27 -15.23
N GLU A 41 -5.07 -8.83 -14.03
CA GLU A 41 -6.18 -9.13 -13.11
C GLU A 41 -6.39 -8.05 -12.04
N ILE A 42 -5.58 -6.98 -12.05
CA ILE A 42 -5.77 -5.82 -11.18
C ILE A 42 -6.89 -4.94 -11.73
N CYS A 43 -8.02 -4.89 -11.01
CA CYS A 43 -9.14 -4.04 -11.36
C CYS A 43 -8.78 -2.55 -11.26
N PHE A 44 -8.17 -2.13 -10.15
CA PHE A 44 -7.52 -0.83 -10.01
C PHE A 44 -6.61 -0.78 -8.77
N ALA A 45 -5.79 0.26 -8.70
CA ALA A 45 -4.97 0.58 -7.53
C ALA A 45 -5.24 2.02 -7.04
N TYR A 46 -5.50 2.15 -5.74
CA TYR A 46 -5.59 3.44 -5.05
C TYR A 46 -4.38 3.65 -4.16
N PHE A 47 -3.71 4.78 -4.36
CA PHE A 47 -2.52 5.19 -3.62
C PHE A 47 -2.90 6.38 -2.75
N THR A 48 -2.51 6.34 -1.47
CA THR A 48 -2.59 7.52 -0.61
C THR A 48 -1.23 7.88 -0.06
N THR A 49 -0.97 9.17 0.11
CA THR A 49 0.18 9.66 0.86
C THR A 49 -0.27 10.44 2.09
N THR A 50 0.57 10.50 3.11
CA THR A 50 0.48 11.58 4.10
C THR A 50 0.81 12.92 3.45
N ARG A 51 0.31 14.02 4.04
CA ARG A 51 0.40 15.37 3.46
C ARG A 51 1.81 15.96 3.44
N ASP A 52 2.76 15.32 4.13
CA ASP A 52 4.18 15.64 4.13
C ASP A 52 4.95 15.05 2.93
N LEU A 53 4.27 14.28 2.05
CA LEU A 53 4.80 13.83 0.76
C LEU A 53 4.07 14.53 -0.40
N THR A 54 4.81 15.34 -1.14
CA THR A 54 4.30 16.19 -2.23
C THR A 54 5.19 16.20 -3.48
N ALA A 55 6.36 15.57 -3.45
CA ALA A 55 7.34 15.65 -4.53
C ALA A 55 7.02 14.76 -5.75
N GLU A 56 6.18 13.73 -5.61
CA GLU A 56 5.81 12.84 -6.71
C GLU A 56 4.50 12.07 -6.40
N PHE A 57 3.78 11.68 -7.45
CA PHE A 57 2.68 10.74 -7.41
C PHE A 57 3.19 9.29 -7.28
N PRO A 58 2.81 8.54 -6.22
CA PRO A 58 3.24 7.15 -6.06
C PRO A 58 2.88 6.23 -7.24
N ALA A 59 1.78 6.52 -7.95
CA ALA A 59 1.36 5.76 -9.12
C ALA A 59 2.42 5.71 -10.23
N PHE A 60 3.35 6.66 -10.28
CA PHE A 60 4.47 6.63 -11.23
C PHE A 60 5.32 5.37 -11.10
N ALA A 61 5.52 4.87 -9.87
CA ALA A 61 6.25 3.61 -9.64
C ALA A 61 5.57 2.41 -10.31
N ALA A 62 4.23 2.34 -10.28
CA ALA A 62 3.50 1.28 -10.96
C ALA A 62 3.67 1.37 -12.50
N ARG A 63 3.73 2.58 -13.06
CA ARG A 63 4.00 2.79 -14.50
C ARG A 63 5.41 2.29 -14.86
N LYS A 64 6.42 2.54 -14.03
CA LYS A 64 7.78 1.99 -14.20
C LYS A 64 7.81 0.46 -14.19
N LEU A 65 6.88 -0.18 -13.48
CA LEU A 65 6.70 -1.64 -13.46
C LEU A 65 5.88 -2.17 -14.64
N GLY A 66 5.50 -1.32 -15.60
CA GLY A 66 4.74 -1.73 -16.79
C GLY A 66 3.24 -1.81 -16.59
N TRP A 67 2.69 -1.31 -15.46
CA TRP A 67 1.24 -1.28 -15.24
C TRP A 67 0.61 -0.13 -16.04
N LEU A 68 0.65 -0.22 -17.37
CA LEU A 68 0.19 0.83 -18.29
C LEU A 68 -1.33 0.82 -18.49
N ASP A 69 -1.95 -0.36 -18.43
CA ASP A 69 -3.40 -0.53 -18.61
C ASP A 69 -4.18 -0.58 -17.28
N VAL A 70 -3.48 -0.72 -16.15
CA VAL A 70 -4.12 -0.72 -14.83
C VAL A 70 -4.61 0.70 -14.50
N PRO A 71 -5.87 0.89 -14.10
CA PRO A 71 -6.36 2.17 -13.60
C PRO A 71 -5.71 2.51 -12.25
N LEU A 72 -5.05 3.68 -12.18
CA LEU A 72 -4.34 4.15 -10.99
C LEU A 72 -4.92 5.50 -10.55
N LEU A 73 -5.11 5.69 -9.25
CA LEU A 73 -5.53 6.97 -8.69
C LEU A 73 -4.76 7.28 -7.41
N CYS A 74 -4.33 8.53 -7.25
CA CYS A 74 -3.65 9.01 -6.06
C CYS A 74 -4.54 9.99 -5.27
N GLY A 75 -4.40 9.99 -3.95
CA GLY A 75 -4.98 10.99 -3.06
C GLY A 75 -4.12 11.20 -1.83
N HIS A 76 -4.56 12.09 -0.94
CA HIS A 76 -3.99 12.22 0.40
C HIS A 76 -4.86 11.49 1.42
N ASP A 77 -4.20 10.90 2.41
CA ASP A 77 -4.86 10.22 3.51
C ASP A 77 -5.36 11.20 4.58
N MET A 78 -6.08 10.67 5.57
CA MET A 78 -6.43 11.40 6.78
C MET A 78 -5.17 11.91 7.50
N ASP A 79 -5.19 13.18 7.95
CA ASP A 79 -4.06 13.79 8.67
C ASP A 79 -4.15 13.51 10.18
N VAL A 80 -4.04 12.24 10.55
CA VAL A 80 -4.01 11.80 11.96
C VAL A 80 -2.59 11.68 12.45
N ARG A 81 -2.28 12.43 13.52
CA ARG A 81 -0.94 12.57 14.09
C ARG A 81 -0.70 11.59 15.26
N PRO A 82 0.57 11.38 15.66
CA PRO A 82 0.91 10.71 16.91
C PRO A 82 0.18 11.32 18.13
N PRO A 83 -0.12 10.54 19.18
CA PRO A 83 0.41 9.20 19.49
C PRO A 83 -0.35 8.03 18.82
N ASN A 84 -1.27 8.27 17.88
CA ASN A 84 -1.93 7.18 17.16
C ASN A 84 -0.89 6.38 16.34
N PRO A 85 -0.72 5.06 16.57
CA PRO A 85 0.32 4.25 15.92
C PRO A 85 0.13 4.13 14.40
N ARG A 86 -1.06 4.45 13.89
CA ARG A 86 -1.38 4.47 12.46
C ARG A 86 -1.01 5.79 11.76
N GLY A 87 -0.74 6.84 12.54
CA GLY A 87 -0.35 8.19 12.09
C GLY A 87 1.13 8.27 11.70
N VAL A 88 1.60 7.32 10.89
CA VAL A 88 3.00 7.23 10.46
C VAL A 88 3.30 8.34 9.45
N PRO A 89 4.31 9.21 9.68
CA PRO A 89 4.70 10.28 8.76
C PRO A 89 5.38 9.72 7.50
N MET A 90 5.48 10.53 6.46
CA MET A 90 6.16 10.18 5.20
C MET A 90 5.68 8.87 4.59
N CYS A 91 4.39 8.55 4.74
CA CYS A 91 3.85 7.23 4.50
C CYS A 91 3.07 7.19 3.19
N VAL A 92 3.37 6.16 2.38
CA VAL A 92 2.61 5.79 1.18
C VAL A 92 1.81 4.53 1.51
N ARG A 93 0.51 4.53 1.20
CA ARG A 93 -0.37 3.38 1.35
C ARG A 93 -0.99 3.01 0.01
N ILE A 94 -1.25 1.73 -0.17
CA ILE A 94 -1.82 1.16 -1.39
C ILE A 94 -2.99 0.26 -1.01
N LEU A 95 -4.08 0.37 -1.75
CA LEU A 95 -5.14 -0.62 -1.81
C LEU A 95 -5.31 -1.05 -3.28
N LEU A 96 -4.98 -2.31 -3.55
CA LEU A 96 -5.25 -2.95 -4.84
C LEU A 96 -6.59 -3.67 -4.76
N LEU A 97 -7.41 -3.57 -5.80
CA LEU A 97 -8.54 -4.46 -6.00
C LEU A 97 -8.18 -5.48 -7.07
N TYR A 98 -8.17 -6.74 -6.70
CA TYR A 98 -7.68 -7.85 -7.52
C TYR A 98 -8.80 -8.84 -7.79
N ASN A 99 -8.96 -9.23 -9.05
CA ASN A 99 -9.91 -10.25 -9.46
C ASN A 99 -9.32 -11.63 -9.14
N THR A 100 -9.97 -12.39 -8.24
CA THR A 100 -9.49 -13.73 -7.89
C THR A 100 -10.56 -14.60 -7.24
N SER A 101 -10.49 -15.91 -7.50
CA SER A 101 -11.28 -16.92 -6.78
C SER A 101 -10.78 -17.18 -5.35
N ARG A 102 -9.55 -16.76 -5.01
CA ARG A 102 -8.95 -16.99 -3.69
C ARG A 102 -9.80 -16.33 -2.57
N PRO A 103 -9.92 -16.98 -1.41
CA PRO A 103 -10.63 -16.41 -0.27
C PRO A 103 -9.88 -15.19 0.29
N GLN A 104 -10.58 -14.31 1.00
CA GLN A 104 -9.97 -13.11 1.59
C GLN A 104 -8.86 -13.43 2.60
N SER A 105 -8.97 -14.55 3.32
CA SER A 105 -7.93 -15.06 4.24
C SER A 105 -6.62 -15.45 3.55
N ALA A 106 -6.63 -15.64 2.24
CA ALA A 106 -5.45 -15.95 1.44
C ALA A 106 -4.71 -14.70 0.94
N MET A 107 -5.29 -13.50 1.08
CA MET A 107 -4.60 -12.26 0.71
C MET A 107 -3.50 -11.94 1.72
N ARG A 108 -2.35 -11.53 1.23
CA ARG A 108 -1.16 -11.18 2.02
C ARG A 108 -0.88 -9.70 1.86
N PHE A 109 -0.67 -9.02 2.99
CA PHE A 109 -0.45 -7.57 3.04
C PHE A 109 1.01 -7.29 3.38
N ALA A 110 1.54 -6.18 2.86
CA ALA A 110 2.91 -5.75 3.12
C ALA A 110 2.93 -4.44 3.91
N TYR A 111 3.73 -4.41 4.98
CA TYR A 111 3.96 -3.22 5.80
C TYR A 111 5.47 -3.08 5.98
N LEU A 112 6.07 -2.19 5.19
CA LEU A 112 7.51 -2.03 5.09
C LEU A 112 7.97 -0.81 5.88
N ARG A 113 9.26 -0.82 6.29
CA ARG A 113 9.92 0.34 6.89
C ARG A 113 9.13 0.88 8.10
N GLY A 114 8.92 2.19 8.21
CA GLY A 114 8.17 2.80 9.30
C GLY A 114 6.70 2.39 9.38
N ALA A 115 6.12 1.84 8.29
CA ALA A 115 4.74 1.37 8.28
C ALA A 115 4.54 0.06 9.06
N GLN A 116 5.61 -0.60 9.53
CA GLN A 116 5.53 -1.74 10.45
C GLN A 116 4.73 -1.42 11.73
N ALA A 117 4.74 -0.17 12.19
CA ALA A 117 3.92 0.26 13.32
C ALA A 117 2.41 -0.02 13.11
N ILE A 118 1.93 0.11 11.87
CA ILE A 118 0.54 -0.19 11.49
C ILE A 118 0.26 -1.69 11.61
N LYS A 119 1.23 -2.54 11.23
CA LYS A 119 1.10 -4.00 11.34
C LYS A 119 1.01 -4.44 12.80
N VAL A 120 1.86 -3.87 13.66
CA VAL A 120 1.86 -4.16 15.10
C VAL A 120 0.51 -3.79 15.73
N ASP A 121 -0.03 -2.60 15.40
CA ASP A 121 -1.36 -2.18 15.86
C ASP A 121 -2.48 -3.13 15.39
N LEU A 122 -2.45 -3.55 14.12
CA LEU A 122 -3.43 -4.51 13.59
C LEU A 122 -3.35 -5.89 14.25
N ASP A 123 -2.15 -6.38 14.56
CA ASP A 123 -1.97 -7.66 15.24
C ASP A 123 -2.48 -7.59 16.68
N TYR A 124 -2.20 -6.49 17.39
CA TYR A 124 -2.75 -6.24 18.73
C TYR A 124 -4.29 -6.19 18.71
N LEU A 125 -4.89 -5.53 17.72
CA LEU A 125 -6.34 -5.47 17.55
C LEU A 125 -6.94 -6.84 17.24
N ARG A 126 -6.27 -7.67 16.41
CA ARG A 126 -6.74 -9.04 16.16
C ARG A 126 -6.72 -9.89 17.42
N GLY A 127 -5.69 -9.78 18.25
CA GLY A 127 -5.61 -10.49 19.52
C GLY A 127 -6.63 -10.04 20.55
N SER A 128 -7.01 -8.76 20.54
CA SER A 128 -7.95 -8.20 21.53
C SER A 128 -9.43 -8.26 21.11
N LEU A 129 -9.72 -8.35 19.81
CA LEU A 129 -11.09 -8.40 19.27
C LEU A 129 -11.55 -9.81 18.86
N THR A 130 -10.65 -10.79 18.88
CA THR A 130 -11.04 -12.19 18.71
C THR A 130 -11.30 -12.76 20.11
N PRO A 131 -12.52 -13.26 20.40
CA PRO A 131 -12.85 -13.87 21.69
C PRO A 131 -11.93 -15.04 22.06
#